data_AF-A0A3G3IR99-F1
#
_entry.id   AF-A0A3G3IR99-F1
#
_cell.length_a   1.000
_cell.length_b   1.000
_cell.length_c   1.000
_cell.angle_alpha   90.00
_cell.angle_beta   90.00
_cell.angle_gamma   90.00
#
_symmetry.space_group_name_H-M   'P 1'
#
loop_
_entity.id
_entity.type
_entity.pdbx_description
1 polymer ?
#
loop_
_entity_poly.entity_id
_entity_poly.type
_entity_poly.pdbx_seq_one_letter_code
_entity_poly.pdbx_strand_id
1 'polypeptide(L)'
;NGDHNETVCELTVQTSAKNISIEDLRVPILPEKVNKIAFIGDTGCRINMLFQQECNSVDSWPLKKNLDSIALHKPDLIIHVGDYHYRQTKCRNTKKCGDIYGYNKKAWYADWFEPAKDISLQSPFLFVRGNHES
;
A
#
# COMPACT_ATOMS: atom_id res chain seq x y z
N ASN A 1 -16.90 -2.94 13.19
CA ASN A 1 -16.12 -2.35 14.31
C ASN A 1 -14.65 -2.57 14.08
N GLY A 2 -14.05 -1.68 13.29
CA GLY A 2 -12.60 -1.53 13.23
C GLY A 2 -12.14 -0.58 14.31
N ASP A 3 -10.97 -0.85 14.89
CA ASP A 3 -10.24 0.13 15.68
C ASP A 3 -9.57 1.10 14.69
N HIS A 4 -10.12 2.31 14.59
CA HIS A 4 -9.69 3.38 13.68
C HIS A 4 -9.26 4.62 14.48
N ASN A 5 -8.56 4.41 15.59
CA ASN A 5 -8.13 5.48 16.49
C ASN A 5 -6.86 6.20 16.00
N GLU A 6 -6.47 6.02 14.74
CA GLU A 6 -5.32 6.69 14.16
C GLU A 6 -5.63 8.16 13.93
N THR A 7 -4.76 9.03 14.44
CA THR A 7 -4.78 10.45 14.07
C THR A 7 -4.11 10.60 12.71
N VAL A 8 -4.84 11.17 11.75
CA VAL A 8 -4.33 11.44 10.41
C VAL A 8 -4.10 12.94 10.27
N CYS A 9 -2.89 13.32 9.85
CA CYS A 9 -2.55 14.69 9.52
C CYS A 9 -2.40 14.81 8.00
N GLU A 10 -3.00 15.86 7.43
CA GLU A 10 -2.89 16.17 6.01
C GLU A 10 -2.29 17.56 5.84
N LEU A 11 -1.44 17.71 4.83
CA LEU A 11 -0.91 19.00 4.39
C LEU A 11 -1.08 19.12 2.88
N THR A 12 -1.88 20.09 2.45
CA THR A 12 -1.97 20.45 1.03
C THR A 12 -0.72 21.22 0.63
N VAL A 13 0.05 20.67 -0.32
CA VAL A 13 1.29 21.26 -0.79
C VAL A 13 1.09 21.97 -2.13
N GLN A 14 1.76 23.14 -2.31
CA GLN A 14 1.75 23.86 -3.58
C GLN A 14 2.51 23.08 -4.67
N THR A 15 2.03 23.13 -5.91
CA THR A 15 2.67 22.44 -7.04
C THR A 15 4.09 22.92 -7.35
N SER A 16 4.46 24.12 -6.88
CA SER A 16 5.80 24.70 -7.00
C SER A 16 6.78 24.22 -5.92
N ALA A 17 6.33 23.43 -4.94
CA ALA A 17 7.17 22.98 -3.82
C ALA A 17 8.37 22.16 -4.32
N LYS A 18 9.56 22.55 -3.86
CA LYS A 18 10.83 21.88 -4.21
C LYS A 18 11.30 20.91 -3.13
N ASN A 19 10.77 21.01 -1.92
CA ASN A 19 11.09 20.14 -0.80
C ASN A 19 9.83 19.95 0.06
N ILE A 20 9.57 18.73 0.49
CA ILE A 20 8.53 18.38 1.45
C ILE A 20 9.19 17.47 2.48
N SER A 21 8.91 17.71 3.76
CA SER A 21 9.37 16.84 4.85
C SER A 21 8.29 16.66 5.91
N ILE A 22 8.32 15.50 6.56
CA ILE A 22 7.57 15.20 7.78
C ILE A 22 8.64 15.04 8.85
N GLU A 23 8.70 15.98 9.80
CA GLU A 23 9.85 16.11 10.70
C GLU A 23 11.16 16.17 9.89
N ASP A 24 12.13 15.30 10.19
CA ASP A 24 13.41 15.20 9.48
C ASP A 24 13.37 14.30 8.24
N LEU A 25 12.24 13.65 7.95
CA LEU A 25 12.08 12.74 6.83
C LEU A 25 11.66 13.48 5.57
N ARG A 26 12.55 13.53 4.57
CA ARG A 26 12.18 14.02 3.22
C ARG A 26 11.27 13.01 2.52
N VAL A 27 10.19 13.52 1.94
CA VAL A 27 9.24 12.73 1.15
C VAL A 27 9.37 13.08 -0.34
N PRO A 28 9.11 12.13 -1.25
CA PRO A 28 9.25 12.37 -2.69
C PRO A 28 8.25 13.42 -3.18
N ILE A 29 8.71 14.26 -4.12
CA ILE A 29 7.86 15.25 -4.81
C ILE A 29 7.60 14.80 -6.24
N LEU A 30 6.47 15.23 -6.81
CA LEU A 30 6.19 15.01 -8.22
C LEU A 30 7.16 15.87 -9.07
N PRO A 31 7.94 15.28 -9.99
CA PRO A 31 8.80 16.06 -10.87
C PRO A 31 7.97 16.87 -11.87
N GLU A 32 8.54 17.99 -12.36
CA GLU A 32 7.89 18.85 -13.36
C GLU A 32 7.52 18.10 -14.65
N LYS A 33 8.31 17.06 -14.99
CA LYS A 33 8.06 16.17 -16.12
C LYS A 33 8.08 14.73 -15.66
N VAL A 34 6.95 14.05 -15.82
CA VAL A 34 6.80 12.61 -15.57
C VAL A 34 7.15 11.86 -16.86
N ASN A 35 8.18 11.03 -16.84
CA ASN A 35 8.64 10.22 -17.98
C ASN A 35 8.38 8.73 -17.77
N LYS A 36 8.36 8.26 -16.52
CA LYS A 36 8.18 6.85 -16.17
C LYS A 36 7.13 6.68 -15.10
N ILE A 37 6.08 5.96 -15.44
CA ILE A 37 4.97 5.65 -14.53
C ILE A 37 4.94 4.15 -14.30
N ALA A 38 4.79 3.74 -13.04
CA ALA A 38 4.43 2.38 -12.69
C ALA A 38 2.94 2.32 -12.33
N PHE A 39 2.22 1.33 -12.84
CA PHE A 39 0.84 1.06 -12.48
C PHE A 39 0.76 -0.21 -11.65
N ILE A 40 0.03 -0.15 -10.55
CA ILE A 40 -0.27 -1.28 -9.66
C ILE A 40 -1.75 -1.24 -9.27
N GLY A 41 -2.31 -2.38 -8.88
CA GLY A 41 -3.72 -2.52 -8.50
C GLY A 41 -3.94 -3.90 -7.88
N ASP A 42 -5.10 -4.11 -7.26
CA ASP A 42 -5.52 -5.41 -6.75
C ASP A 42 -4.47 -6.04 -5.81
N THR A 43 -3.96 -5.26 -4.87
CA THR A 43 -2.76 -5.60 -4.10
C THR A 43 -3.05 -6.30 -2.79
N GLY A 44 -4.27 -6.20 -2.24
CA GLY A 44 -4.57 -6.77 -0.93
C GLY A 44 -4.55 -8.29 -0.89
N CYS A 45 -4.28 -8.86 0.29
CA CYS A 45 -4.26 -10.31 0.43
C CYS A 45 -5.64 -10.87 0.75
N ARG A 46 -6.14 -11.79 -0.09
CA ARG A 46 -7.52 -12.25 -0.03
C ARG A 46 -7.76 -13.32 1.04
N ILE A 47 -8.36 -12.88 2.15
CA ILE A 47 -8.85 -13.77 3.22
C ILE A 47 -10.34 -13.51 3.47
N ASN A 48 -11.20 -14.32 2.86
CA ASN A 48 -12.65 -14.29 3.06
C ASN A 48 -13.20 -15.70 3.34
N MET A 49 -14.51 -15.84 3.57
CA MET A 49 -15.09 -17.14 3.96
C MET A 49 -14.83 -18.27 2.95
N LEU A 50 -14.66 -17.96 1.66
CA LEU A 50 -14.51 -18.93 0.57
C LEU A 50 -13.04 -19.13 0.15
N PHE A 51 -12.24 -18.06 0.19
CA PHE A 51 -10.86 -18.02 -0.29
C PHE A 51 -9.91 -17.54 0.80
N GLN A 52 -8.84 -18.28 1.02
CA GLN A 52 -7.87 -18.06 2.10
C GLN A 52 -6.46 -18.10 1.48
N GLN A 53 -6.03 -17.00 0.87
CA GLN A 53 -4.71 -16.86 0.25
C GLN A 53 -3.61 -16.94 1.31
N GLU A 54 -2.49 -17.61 1.00
CA GLU A 54 -1.35 -17.75 1.93
C GLU A 54 -0.54 -16.45 2.04
N CYS A 55 -1.07 -15.47 2.77
CA CYS A 55 -0.50 -14.13 2.85
C CYS A 55 0.91 -14.04 3.48
N ASN A 56 1.40 -15.10 4.12
CA ASN A 56 2.76 -15.16 4.65
C ASN A 56 3.77 -15.71 3.64
N SER A 57 3.30 -16.18 2.47
CA SER A 57 4.13 -16.74 1.42
C SER A 57 4.38 -15.71 0.33
N VAL A 58 5.66 -15.41 0.07
CA VAL A 58 6.07 -14.53 -1.03
C VAL A 58 5.61 -15.07 -2.37
N ASP A 59 5.49 -16.38 -2.55
CA ASP A 59 5.03 -16.98 -3.80
C ASP A 59 3.51 -16.83 -4.00
N SER A 60 2.74 -16.84 -2.91
CA SER A 60 1.28 -16.70 -2.97
C SER A 60 0.82 -15.24 -2.95
N TRP A 61 1.54 -14.36 -2.26
CA TRP A 61 1.24 -12.93 -2.16
C TRP A 61 2.53 -12.10 -2.25
N PRO A 62 3.04 -11.85 -3.48
CA PRO A 62 4.36 -11.27 -3.73
C PRO A 62 4.41 -9.73 -3.64
N LEU A 63 3.47 -9.06 -2.98
CA LEU A 63 3.35 -7.59 -3.08
C LEU A 63 4.67 -6.86 -2.77
N LYS A 64 5.32 -7.17 -1.63
CA LYS A 64 6.61 -6.56 -1.28
C LYS A 64 7.67 -6.80 -2.37
N LYS A 65 7.80 -8.03 -2.85
CA LYS A 65 8.77 -8.39 -3.91
C LYS A 65 8.50 -7.60 -5.20
N ASN A 66 7.22 -7.43 -5.57
CA ASN A 66 6.84 -6.67 -6.75
C ASN A 66 7.15 -5.17 -6.57
N LEU A 67 6.84 -4.59 -5.40
CA LEU A 67 7.17 -3.19 -5.09
C LEU A 67 8.68 -2.96 -5.05
N ASP A 68 9.45 -3.87 -4.43
CA ASP A 68 10.92 -3.83 -4.45
C ASP A 68 11.46 -3.85 -5.89
N SER A 69 10.87 -4.69 -6.76
CA SER A 69 11.24 -4.74 -8.19
C SER A 69 10.88 -3.44 -8.92
N ILE A 70 9.72 -2.83 -8.64
CA ILE A 70 9.32 -1.55 -9.24
C ILE A 70 10.29 -0.45 -8.80
N ALA A 71 10.70 -0.43 -7.53
CA ALA A 71 11.64 0.56 -7.01
C ALA A 71 12.97 0.56 -7.78
N LEU A 72 13.46 -0.60 -8.22
CA LEU A 72 14.69 -0.70 -9.06
C LEU A 72 14.57 0.07 -10.37
N HIS A 73 13.36 0.24 -10.91
CA HIS A 73 13.12 1.00 -12.13
C HIS A 73 13.05 2.51 -11.89
N LYS A 74 13.02 2.99 -10.64
CA LYS A 74 12.95 4.41 -10.28
C LYS A 74 11.85 5.16 -11.05
N PRO A 75 10.56 4.82 -10.84
CA PRO A 75 9.46 5.54 -11.47
C PRO A 75 9.36 6.97 -10.94
N ASP A 76 8.96 7.90 -11.81
CA ASP A 76 8.69 9.29 -11.45
C ASP A 76 7.37 9.43 -10.69
N LEU A 77 6.44 8.50 -10.94
CA LEU A 77 5.12 8.41 -10.34
C LEU A 77 4.67 6.95 -10.28
N ILE A 78 4.01 6.58 -9.18
CA ILE A 78 3.33 5.29 -9.07
C ILE A 78 1.83 5.57 -8.97
N ILE A 79 1.05 4.91 -9.82
CA ILE A 79 -0.41 4.98 -9.79
C ILE A 79 -0.93 3.66 -9.25
N HIS A 80 -1.63 3.71 -8.12
CA HIS A 80 -2.37 2.56 -7.62
C HIS A 80 -3.85 2.70 -7.99
N VAL A 81 -4.35 1.75 -8.77
CA VAL A 81 -5.68 1.83 -9.38
C VAL A 81 -6.81 1.26 -8.50
N GLY A 82 -6.59 1.19 -7.18
CA GLY A 82 -7.56 0.66 -6.22
C GLY A 82 -7.36 -0.80 -5.79
N ASP A 83 -8.24 -1.25 -4.90
CA ASP A 83 -8.34 -2.61 -4.38
C ASP A 83 -7.11 -3.01 -3.53
N TYR A 84 -6.93 -2.30 -2.42
CA TYR A 84 -5.75 -2.39 -1.55
C TYR A 84 -5.85 -3.44 -0.44
N HIS A 85 -7.07 -3.68 0.08
CA HIS A 85 -7.26 -4.37 1.36
C HIS A 85 -8.28 -5.50 1.24
N TYR A 86 -7.86 -6.74 1.54
CA TYR A 86 -8.69 -7.93 1.32
C TYR A 86 -8.72 -8.95 2.47
N ARG A 87 -8.12 -8.65 3.63
CA ARG A 87 -8.16 -9.54 4.81
C ARG A 87 -9.49 -9.44 5.56
N GLN A 88 -10.60 -9.83 4.95
CA GLN A 88 -11.95 -9.63 5.49
C GLN A 88 -12.27 -10.47 6.73
N THR A 89 -11.79 -11.71 6.79
CA THR A 89 -12.18 -12.70 7.81
C THR A 89 -10.98 -13.37 8.46
N LYS A 90 -11.20 -13.98 9.64
CA LYS A 90 -10.15 -14.75 10.32
C LYS A 90 -9.69 -15.92 9.46
N CYS A 91 -8.37 -16.08 9.39
CA CYS A 91 -7.72 -17.19 8.73
C CYS A 91 -8.03 -18.53 9.41
N ARG A 92 -8.43 -19.56 8.65
CA ARG A 92 -8.72 -20.91 9.20
C ARG A 92 -7.46 -21.62 9.72
N ASN A 93 -6.33 -21.41 9.04
CA ASN A 93 -5.03 -21.94 9.44
C ASN A 93 -4.04 -20.79 9.51
N THR A 94 -3.90 -20.18 10.69
CA THR A 94 -3.09 -18.98 10.91
C THR A 94 -1.61 -19.16 10.54
N LYS A 95 -1.09 -20.39 10.51
CA LYS A 95 0.26 -20.66 10.03
C LYS A 95 0.43 -20.36 8.53
N LYS A 96 -0.65 -20.44 7.74
CA LYS A 96 -0.65 -20.20 6.28
C LYS A 96 -0.94 -18.75 5.91
N CYS A 97 -2.05 -18.20 6.41
CA CYS A 97 -2.51 -16.86 6.02
C CYS A 97 -2.31 -15.76 7.07
N GLY A 98 -1.75 -16.10 8.23
CA GLY A 98 -1.55 -15.17 9.34
C GLY A 98 -2.79 -15.04 10.21
N ASP A 99 -2.71 -14.19 11.23
CA ASP A 99 -3.76 -13.91 12.21
C ASP A 99 -4.34 -12.49 12.08
N ILE A 100 -3.84 -11.71 11.12
CA ILE A 100 -4.31 -10.35 10.82
C ILE A 100 -5.52 -10.41 9.88
N TYR A 101 -6.61 -9.76 10.29
CA TYR A 101 -7.85 -9.64 9.52
C TYR A 101 -8.73 -8.50 10.04
N GLY A 102 -9.81 -8.23 9.30
CA GLY A 102 -10.81 -7.20 9.56
C GLY A 102 -10.44 -5.85 8.96
N TYR A 103 -11.37 -4.91 9.01
CA TYR A 103 -11.14 -3.52 8.61
C TYR A 103 -10.57 -2.75 9.80
N ASN A 104 -9.25 -2.78 9.99
CA ASN A 104 -8.58 -2.08 11.09
C ASN A 104 -7.15 -1.70 10.71
N LYS A 105 -6.49 -0.91 11.56
CA LYS A 105 -5.10 -0.48 11.37
C LYS A 105 -4.16 -1.65 11.03
N LYS A 106 -4.21 -2.74 11.79
CA LYS A 106 -3.26 -3.86 11.63
C LYS A 106 -3.37 -4.48 10.24
N ALA A 107 -4.59 -4.60 9.72
CA ALA A 107 -4.81 -5.15 8.39
C ALA A 107 -4.35 -4.19 7.27
N TRP A 108 -4.56 -2.88 7.41
CA TRP A 108 -4.00 -1.88 6.50
C TRP A 108 -2.47 -1.86 6.49
N TYR A 109 -1.84 -1.98 7.66
CA TYR A 109 -0.39 -2.08 7.75
C TYR A 109 0.13 -3.35 7.07
N ALA A 110 -0.54 -4.47 7.31
CA ALA A 110 -0.16 -5.74 6.70
C ALA A 110 -0.32 -5.75 5.18
N ASP A 111 -1.44 -5.25 4.65
CA ASP A 111 -1.74 -5.30 3.21
C ASP A 111 -1.05 -4.20 2.40
N TRP A 112 -0.76 -3.04 2.99
CA TRP A 112 -0.23 -1.90 2.24
C TRP A 112 1.00 -1.23 2.86
N PHE A 113 0.91 -0.69 4.08
CA PHE A 113 1.98 0.19 4.59
C PHE A 113 3.31 -0.53 4.80
N GLU A 114 3.32 -1.76 5.32
CA GLU A 114 4.57 -2.52 5.51
C GLU A 114 5.19 -2.94 4.17
N PRO A 115 4.46 -3.55 3.21
CA PRO A 115 5.00 -3.85 1.89
C PRO A 115 5.51 -2.64 1.11
N ALA A 116 4.84 -1.49 1.24
CA ALA A 116 5.13 -0.28 0.48
C ALA A 116 6.11 0.69 1.15
N LYS A 117 6.56 0.40 2.37
CA LYS A 117 7.38 1.30 3.19
C LYS A 117 8.57 1.90 2.43
N ASP A 118 9.37 1.05 1.79
CA ASP A 118 10.62 1.46 1.16
C ASP A 118 10.39 2.27 -0.13
N ILE A 119 9.39 1.87 -0.93
CA ILE A 119 9.07 2.56 -2.19
C ILE A 119 8.33 3.88 -1.95
N SER A 120 7.59 4.01 -0.84
CA SER A 120 6.88 5.24 -0.46
C SER A 120 7.82 6.41 -0.16
N LEU A 121 9.09 6.13 0.16
CA LEU A 121 10.12 7.15 0.34
C LEU A 121 10.88 7.49 -0.95
N GLN A 122 10.64 6.74 -2.04
CA GLN A 122 11.37 6.89 -3.29
C GLN A 122 10.58 7.62 -4.36
N SER A 123 9.28 7.32 -4.48
CA SER A 123 8.42 7.85 -5.54
C SER A 123 7.06 8.29 -4.98
N PRO A 124 6.47 9.37 -5.52
CA PRO A 124 5.14 9.78 -5.10
C PRO A 124 4.08 8.79 -5.61
N PHE A 125 3.01 8.64 -4.83
CA PHE A 125 1.85 7.82 -5.18
C PHE A 125 0.65 8.68 -5.56
N LEU A 126 -0.06 8.26 -6.60
CA LEU A 126 -1.43 8.64 -6.86
C LEU A 126 -2.32 7.42 -6.58
N PHE A 127 -3.24 7.58 -5.65
CA PHE A 127 -4.20 6.55 -5.26
C PHE A 127 -5.56 6.81 -5.90
N VAL A 128 -6.14 5.78 -6.51
CA VAL A 128 -7.52 5.76 -7.03
C VAL A 128 -8.33 4.75 -6.23
N ARG A 129 -9.62 5.01 -5.97
CA ARG A 129 -10.44 4.07 -5.22
C ARG A 129 -10.96 2.95 -6.12
N GLY A 130 -10.79 1.70 -5.69
CA GLY A 130 -11.43 0.55 -6.29
C GLY A 130 -12.82 0.33 -5.69
N ASN A 131 -13.49 -0.76 -6.09
CA ASN A 131 -14.80 -1.08 -5.54
C ASN A 131 -14.73 -1.62 -4.10
N HIS A 132 -13.53 -1.89 -3.58
CA HIS A 132 -13.30 -2.25 -2.19
C HIS A 132 -13.03 -1.04 -1.27
N GLU A 133 -12.91 0.18 -1.83
CA GLU A 133 -12.71 1.45 -1.09
C GLU A 133 -13.87 2.44 -1.29
N SER A 134 -15.08 1.97 -0.97
CA SER A 134 -16.32 2.76 -1.06
C SER A 134 -16.55 3.67 0.13
#